data_AF-A0A074S129-F1
#
_entry.id   AF-A0A074S129-F1
#
_cell.length_a   1.000
_cell.length_b   1.000
_cell.length_c   1.000
_cell.angle_alpha   90.00
_cell.angle_beta   90.00
_cell.angle_gamma   90.00
#
_symmetry.space_group_name_H-M   'P 1'
#
loop_
_entity.id
_entity.type
_entity.pdbx_description
1 polymer ?
#
loop_
_entity_poly.entity_id
_entity_poly.type
_entity_poly.pdbx_seq_one_letter_code
_entity_poly.pdbx_strand_id
1 'polypeptide(L)'
;MDEDNELMLETTAQLQLLDLEDRRAEFASDDPSLSDLEITFNVIEADIRATLQSIRDRRIARVIHNAGRAADSTRISDIAESELRAQEERGRLLGLARRSPPQSASSSSSSSSSSSNPLSATASEPSDPGSPNSSVSDLPGSSQTNKNKVINVPPILRLPAGRDTVECIICSDSATEAYRAPCGCFYDRNCVVDLFTKATTDESLFPPKCCTQSIPFEQIRTILSPQLILTFQKKTEEFGTLNRLYCFNGTCSNFLGPAALTEREKASVACNECSLSTCSFCKTQGHAAHVPCTNDVAAQQVLTLGTENGWKACPSCHHLVEKNGGCNHMVCRCKNEFCYACGVRWGSCRHG
;
A
#
# COMPACT_ATOMS: atom_id res chain seq x y z
N MET A 1 -2.66 -30.67 10.27
CA MET A 1 -3.89 -31.35 9.82
C MET A 1 -3.49 -32.02 8.54
N ASP A 2 -3.43 -33.34 8.57
CA ASP A 2 -2.75 -34.10 7.53
C ASP A 2 -3.70 -34.37 6.36
N GLU A 3 -3.16 -34.75 5.21
CA GLU A 3 -3.96 -34.83 3.96
C GLU A 3 -5.09 -35.86 4.08
N ASP A 4 -4.84 -36.96 4.79
CA ASP A 4 -5.84 -37.98 5.12
C ASP A 4 -7.02 -37.40 5.93
N ASN A 5 -6.76 -36.46 6.84
CA ASN A 5 -7.82 -35.81 7.63
C ASN A 5 -8.62 -34.82 6.77
N GLU A 6 -7.99 -34.13 5.81
CA GLU A 6 -8.74 -33.31 4.85
C GLU A 6 -9.59 -34.16 3.91
N LEU A 7 -9.09 -35.31 3.47
CA LEU A 7 -9.85 -36.26 2.65
C LEU A 7 -11.05 -36.82 3.42
N MET A 8 -10.84 -37.22 4.68
CA MET A 8 -11.92 -37.66 5.57
C MET A 8 -13.00 -36.59 5.75
N LEU A 9 -12.62 -35.33 6.01
CA LEU A 9 -13.56 -34.22 6.13
C LEU A 9 -14.31 -33.93 4.82
N GLU A 10 -13.63 -34.01 3.67
CA GLU A 10 -14.24 -33.85 2.35
C GLU A 10 -15.27 -34.97 2.07
N THR A 11 -14.92 -36.22 2.36
CA THR A 11 -15.84 -37.37 2.23
C THR A 11 -17.02 -37.28 3.19
N THR A 12 -16.81 -36.88 4.46
CA THR A 12 -17.91 -36.71 5.43
C THR A 12 -18.90 -35.64 4.97
N ALA A 13 -18.42 -34.49 4.50
CA ALA A 13 -19.28 -33.42 3.99
C ALA A 13 -20.01 -33.81 2.69
N GLN A 14 -19.40 -34.64 1.83
CA GLN A 14 -20.09 -35.19 0.64
C GLN A 14 -21.20 -36.18 1.03
N LEU A 15 -20.98 -37.05 2.01
CA LEU A 15 -22.02 -37.95 2.52
C LEU A 15 -23.19 -37.18 3.14
N GLN A 16 -22.92 -36.14 3.93
CA GLN A 16 -23.96 -35.27 4.50
C GLN A 16 -24.81 -34.57 3.43
N LEU A 17 -24.24 -34.27 2.25
CA LEU A 17 -24.99 -33.69 1.14
C LEU A 17 -25.94 -34.71 0.52
N LEU A 18 -25.48 -35.96 0.32
CA LEU A 18 -26.31 -37.07 -0.18
C LEU A 18 -27.44 -37.41 0.79
N ASP A 19 -27.14 -37.53 2.09
CA ASP A 19 -28.14 -37.75 3.15
C ASP A 19 -29.22 -36.63 3.16
N LEU A 20 -28.86 -35.40 2.79
CA LEU A 20 -29.77 -34.27 2.71
C LEU A 20 -30.61 -34.29 1.43
N GLU A 21 -30.03 -34.71 0.30
CA GLU A 21 -30.75 -34.90 -0.97
C GLU A 21 -31.80 -36.02 -0.87
N ASP A 22 -31.43 -37.16 -0.28
CA ASP A 22 -32.35 -38.28 -0.03
C ASP A 22 -33.51 -37.85 0.89
N ARG A 23 -33.21 -37.17 2.00
CA ARG A 23 -34.26 -36.64 2.90
C ARG A 23 -35.13 -35.59 2.21
N ARG A 24 -34.59 -34.71 1.37
CA ARG A 24 -35.40 -33.75 0.60
C ARG A 24 -36.37 -34.48 -0.34
N ALA A 25 -35.96 -35.60 -0.93
CA ALA A 25 -36.84 -36.42 -1.78
C ALA A 25 -37.98 -37.10 -0.99
N GLU A 26 -37.74 -37.53 0.26
CA GLU A 26 -38.77 -38.11 1.14
C GLU A 26 -39.89 -37.12 1.52
N PHE A 27 -39.57 -35.83 1.63
CA PHE A 27 -40.52 -34.78 2.05
C PHE A 27 -41.19 -34.02 0.89
N ALA A 28 -40.97 -34.43 -0.37
CA ALA A 28 -41.52 -33.78 -1.56
C ALA A 28 -43.02 -34.13 -1.78
N SER A 29 -43.90 -33.61 -0.92
CA SER A 29 -45.37 -33.69 -1.05
C SER A 29 -46.01 -32.30 -1.19
N ASP A 30 -47.26 -32.21 -1.66
CA ASP A 30 -47.94 -30.92 -1.92
C ASP A 30 -48.48 -30.21 -0.65
N ASP A 31 -47.74 -30.23 0.47
CA ASP A 31 -48.17 -29.64 1.75
C ASP A 31 -47.57 -28.23 1.98
N PRO A 32 -48.40 -27.17 2.14
CA PRO A 32 -47.91 -25.81 2.36
C PRO A 32 -47.19 -25.59 3.69
N SER A 33 -47.16 -26.56 4.62
CA SER A 33 -46.32 -26.52 5.82
C SER A 33 -44.83 -26.74 5.54
N LEU A 34 -44.45 -27.16 4.33
CA LEU A 34 -43.08 -27.48 3.95
C LEU A 34 -42.15 -26.26 3.79
N SER A 35 -42.68 -25.03 3.74
CA SER A 35 -41.85 -23.83 3.50
C SER A 35 -40.72 -23.65 4.53
N ASP A 36 -41.00 -23.84 5.83
CA ASP A 36 -39.98 -23.70 6.88
C ASP A 36 -38.97 -24.87 6.86
N LEU A 37 -39.40 -26.05 6.43
CA LEU A 37 -38.55 -27.23 6.29
C LEU A 37 -37.63 -27.12 5.05
N GLU A 38 -38.15 -26.59 3.94
CA GLU A 38 -37.39 -26.30 2.73
C GLU A 38 -36.33 -25.22 2.98
N ILE A 39 -36.69 -24.14 3.68
CA ILE A 39 -35.71 -23.14 4.16
C ILE A 39 -34.62 -23.81 5.01
N THR A 40 -35.00 -24.72 5.90
CA THR A 40 -34.04 -25.46 6.74
C THR A 40 -33.09 -26.33 5.91
N PHE A 41 -33.60 -27.08 4.93
CA PHE A 41 -32.75 -27.86 4.01
C PHE A 41 -31.80 -26.96 3.21
N ASN A 42 -32.28 -25.82 2.70
CA ASN A 42 -31.47 -24.87 1.93
C ASN A 42 -30.33 -24.26 2.77
N VAL A 43 -30.58 -23.98 4.06
CA VAL A 43 -29.55 -23.48 5.00
C VAL A 43 -28.49 -24.55 5.28
N ILE A 44 -28.89 -25.80 5.52
CA ILE A 44 -27.94 -26.89 5.81
C ILE A 44 -27.12 -27.24 4.55
N GLU A 45 -27.74 -27.26 3.36
CA GLU A 45 -27.06 -27.44 2.07
C GLU A 45 -26.00 -26.36 1.83
N ALA A 46 -26.30 -25.10 2.16
CA ALA A 46 -25.36 -23.99 2.06
C ALA A 46 -24.16 -24.14 3.02
N ASP A 47 -24.38 -24.59 4.27
CA ASP A 47 -23.33 -24.79 5.27
C ASP A 47 -22.39 -25.96 4.92
N ILE A 48 -22.95 -27.07 4.42
CA ILE A 48 -22.18 -28.21 3.89
C ILE A 48 -21.32 -27.77 2.69
N ARG A 49 -21.88 -26.98 1.76
CA ARG A 49 -21.14 -26.44 0.61
C ARG A 49 -20.04 -25.46 1.02
N ALA A 50 -20.30 -24.58 1.99
CA ALA A 50 -19.29 -23.67 2.54
C ALA A 50 -18.13 -24.43 3.20
N THR A 51 -18.44 -25.54 3.89
CA THR A 51 -17.44 -26.44 4.47
C THR A 51 -16.58 -27.10 3.39
N LEU A 52 -17.18 -27.62 2.32
CA LEU A 52 -16.45 -28.18 1.17
C LEU A 52 -15.55 -27.14 0.48
N GLN A 53 -16.03 -25.90 0.32
CA GLN A 53 -15.23 -24.80 -0.24
C GLN A 53 -14.03 -24.47 0.66
N SER A 54 -14.24 -24.35 1.98
CA SER A 54 -13.16 -24.13 2.95
C SER A 54 -12.08 -25.23 2.91
N ILE A 55 -12.47 -26.50 2.70
CA ILE A 55 -11.50 -27.60 2.53
C ILE A 55 -10.66 -27.41 1.25
N ARG A 56 -11.30 -27.04 0.13
CA ARG A 56 -10.62 -26.78 -1.16
C ARG A 56 -9.67 -25.59 -1.07
N ASP A 57 -10.10 -24.49 -0.46
CA ASP A 57 -9.30 -23.27 -0.30
C ASP A 57 -8.04 -23.53 0.54
N ARG A 58 -8.16 -24.32 1.61
CA ARG A 58 -7.01 -24.76 2.41
C ARG A 58 -6.04 -25.63 1.60
N ARG A 59 -6.54 -26.54 0.76
CA ARG A 59 -5.71 -27.36 -0.14
C ARG A 59 -4.94 -26.49 -1.14
N ILE A 60 -5.61 -25.50 -1.76
CA ILE A 60 -4.99 -24.52 -2.67
C ILE A 60 -3.92 -23.70 -1.94
N ALA A 61 -4.21 -23.19 -0.74
CA ALA A 61 -3.26 -22.44 0.07
C ALA A 61 -2.00 -23.26 0.42
N ARG A 62 -2.15 -24.54 0.78
CA ARG A 62 -1.01 -25.46 1.03
C ARG A 62 -0.16 -25.67 -0.23
N VAL A 63 -0.77 -25.85 -1.40
CA VAL A 63 -0.06 -26.00 -2.69
C VAL A 63 0.74 -24.72 -3.02
N ILE A 64 0.12 -23.54 -2.91
CA ILE A 64 0.77 -22.25 -3.17
C ILE A 64 1.95 -22.04 -2.21
N HIS A 65 1.75 -22.28 -0.92
CA HIS A 65 2.80 -22.17 0.10
C HIS A 65 4.01 -23.08 -0.20
N ASN A 66 3.75 -24.34 -0.57
CA ASN A 66 4.80 -25.29 -0.88
C ASN A 66 5.55 -24.97 -2.19
N ALA A 67 4.82 -24.50 -3.22
CA ALA A 67 5.42 -24.05 -4.48
C ALA A 67 6.28 -22.79 -4.28
N GLY A 68 5.80 -21.82 -3.50
CA GLY A 68 6.56 -20.62 -3.12
C GLY A 68 7.86 -20.98 -2.40
N ARG A 69 7.78 -21.82 -1.36
CA ARG A 69 8.96 -22.26 -0.60
C ARG A 69 10.02 -22.96 -1.47
N ALA A 70 9.61 -23.69 -2.50
CA ALA A 70 10.54 -24.32 -3.44
C ALA A 70 11.20 -23.29 -4.38
N ALA A 71 10.43 -22.38 -4.96
CA ALA A 71 10.92 -21.35 -5.88
C ALA A 71 11.76 -20.25 -5.19
N ASP A 72 11.47 -19.95 -3.93
CA ASP A 72 12.24 -19.01 -3.13
C ASP A 72 13.55 -19.64 -2.67
N SER A 73 13.56 -20.93 -2.32
CA SER A 73 14.79 -21.64 -1.94
C SER A 73 15.84 -21.68 -3.05
N THR A 74 15.43 -21.82 -4.33
CA THR A 74 16.38 -21.78 -5.45
C THR A 74 16.90 -20.37 -5.67
N ARG A 75 16.02 -19.36 -5.69
CA ARG A 75 16.42 -17.94 -5.84
C ARG A 75 17.35 -17.46 -4.73
N ILE A 76 17.11 -17.87 -3.48
CA ILE A 76 18.00 -17.56 -2.35
C ILE A 76 19.39 -18.17 -2.57
N SER A 77 19.47 -19.40 -3.08
CA SER A 77 20.74 -20.04 -3.43
C SER A 77 21.46 -19.31 -4.57
N ASP A 78 20.75 -18.98 -5.64
CA ASP A 78 21.30 -18.26 -6.81
C ASP A 78 21.85 -16.87 -6.40
N ILE A 79 21.12 -16.15 -5.55
CA ILE A 79 21.55 -14.85 -5.00
C ILE A 79 22.80 -15.03 -4.13
N ALA A 80 22.79 -15.97 -3.19
CA ALA A 80 23.93 -16.23 -2.31
C ALA A 80 25.20 -16.63 -3.09
N GLU A 81 25.07 -17.44 -4.14
CA GLU A 81 26.19 -17.76 -5.04
C GLU A 81 26.68 -16.53 -5.82
N SER A 82 25.76 -15.67 -6.27
CA SER A 82 26.12 -14.44 -7.00
C SER A 82 26.87 -13.44 -6.10
N GLU A 83 26.46 -13.33 -4.83
CA GLU A 83 27.13 -12.48 -3.83
C GLU A 83 28.51 -13.04 -3.46
N LEU A 84 28.64 -14.36 -3.28
CA LEU A 84 29.94 -14.99 -2.99
C LEU A 84 30.94 -14.72 -4.13
N ARG A 85 30.54 -14.93 -5.39
CA ARG A 85 31.38 -14.65 -6.57
C ARG A 85 31.78 -13.17 -6.64
N ALA A 86 30.87 -12.25 -6.30
CA ALA A 86 31.17 -10.82 -6.25
C ALA A 86 32.14 -10.45 -5.10
N GLN A 87 32.05 -11.12 -3.95
CA GLN A 87 32.99 -10.95 -2.84
C GLN A 87 34.39 -11.48 -3.17
N GLU A 88 34.48 -12.65 -3.81
CA GLU A 88 35.75 -13.23 -4.26
C GLU A 88 36.45 -12.35 -5.30
N GLU A 89 35.74 -11.86 -6.31
CA GLU A 89 36.30 -10.95 -7.32
C GLU A 89 36.75 -9.62 -6.70
N ARG A 90 35.95 -9.05 -5.78
CA ARG A 90 36.35 -7.87 -5.00
C ARG A 90 37.63 -8.13 -4.19
N GLY A 91 37.75 -9.28 -3.54
CA GLY A 91 38.96 -9.70 -2.82
C GLY A 91 40.17 -9.85 -3.74
N ARG A 92 39.97 -10.41 -4.93
CA ARG A 92 41.00 -10.59 -5.97
C ARG A 92 41.51 -9.25 -6.50
N LEU A 93 40.61 -8.31 -6.82
CA LEU A 93 40.95 -6.96 -7.27
C LEU A 93 41.71 -6.17 -6.19
N LEU A 94 41.28 -6.25 -4.92
CA LEU A 94 42.00 -5.64 -3.79
C LEU A 94 43.39 -6.29 -3.57
N GLY A 95 43.51 -7.60 -3.79
CA GLY A 95 44.79 -8.32 -3.73
C GLY A 95 45.78 -7.89 -4.82
N LEU A 96 45.30 -7.63 -6.04
CA LEU A 96 46.11 -7.11 -7.14
C LEU A 96 46.56 -5.66 -6.88
N ALA A 97 45.68 -4.81 -6.33
CA ALA A 97 46.02 -3.45 -5.91
C ALA A 97 47.10 -3.39 -4.80
N ARG A 98 47.28 -4.48 -4.04
CA ARG A 98 48.28 -4.58 -2.96
C ARG A 98 49.66 -5.08 -3.42
N ARG A 99 49.82 -5.51 -4.68
CA ARG A 99 51.10 -5.95 -5.27
C ARG A 99 51.66 -4.89 -6.23
N SER A 100 52.29 -3.86 -5.66
CA SER A 100 53.22 -3.01 -6.41
C SER A 100 54.40 -3.86 -6.93
N PRO A 101 54.88 -3.66 -8.17
CA PRO A 101 56.01 -4.42 -8.73
C PRO A 101 57.34 -4.00 -8.08
N PRO A 102 58.35 -4.89 -8.03
CA PRO A 102 59.64 -4.56 -7.43
C PRO A 102 60.45 -3.62 -8.33
N GLN A 103 60.70 -2.41 -7.83
CA GLN A 103 61.82 -1.55 -8.23
C GLN A 103 62.88 -1.64 -7.11
N SER A 104 64.20 -1.50 -7.31
CA SER A 104 65.08 -1.64 -8.48
C SER A 104 66.51 -1.42 -7.95
N ALA A 105 67.54 -2.01 -8.54
CA ALA A 105 68.93 -1.60 -8.31
C ALA A 105 69.71 -1.67 -9.62
N SER A 106 70.49 -0.63 -9.91
CA SER A 106 70.93 -0.29 -11.26
C SER A 106 72.45 -0.22 -11.42
N SER A 107 72.92 -0.53 -12.63
CA SER A 107 74.18 0.01 -13.16
C SER A 107 74.01 0.38 -14.64
N SER A 108 74.18 1.66 -14.93
CA SER A 108 74.54 2.31 -16.22
C SER A 108 74.21 1.58 -17.54
N SER A 109 73.40 2.17 -18.43
CA SER A 109 73.95 3.13 -19.43
C SER A 109 72.87 3.97 -20.15
N SER A 110 73.31 5.15 -20.64
CA SER A 110 72.74 6.06 -21.68
C SER A 110 71.64 5.49 -22.62
N SER A 111 70.63 6.22 -23.13
CA SER A 111 70.28 7.68 -23.21
C SER A 111 68.95 7.82 -24.00
N SER A 112 68.20 8.93 -24.14
CA SER A 112 68.18 10.33 -23.64
C SER A 112 66.86 11.03 -24.04
N SER A 113 66.51 12.16 -23.39
CA SER A 113 65.65 13.29 -23.86
C SER A 113 64.18 13.03 -24.32
N SER A 114 63.16 13.86 -24.00
CA SER A 114 63.05 15.04 -23.10
C SER A 114 61.61 15.62 -23.07
N SER A 115 61.18 16.16 -21.91
CA SER A 115 60.21 17.30 -21.74
C SER A 115 58.70 17.11 -22.05
N SER A 116 57.69 17.69 -21.35
CA SER A 116 57.58 18.42 -20.05
C SER A 116 56.11 18.66 -19.62
N ASN A 117 55.71 18.29 -18.38
CA ASN A 117 54.79 18.93 -17.36
C ASN A 117 53.48 19.71 -17.72
N PRO A 118 52.53 20.04 -16.77
CA PRO A 118 52.50 19.89 -15.28
C PRO A 118 51.14 19.48 -14.57
N LEU A 119 51.20 19.27 -13.22
CA LEU A 119 50.16 19.41 -12.14
C LEU A 119 48.88 18.50 -12.10
N SER A 120 48.14 18.30 -10.98
CA SER A 120 48.42 18.01 -9.54
C SER A 120 47.10 17.84 -8.73
N ALA A 121 46.93 16.83 -7.85
CA ALA A 121 45.96 16.80 -6.72
C ALA A 121 46.11 15.53 -5.83
N THR A 122 45.72 15.61 -4.54
CA THR A 122 45.93 14.57 -3.49
C THR A 122 44.67 14.29 -2.64
N ALA A 123 44.66 13.20 -1.86
CA ALA A 123 43.57 12.77 -0.95
C ALA A 123 44.10 12.04 0.30
N SER A 124 43.31 11.87 1.38
CA SER A 124 43.31 10.72 2.34
C SER A 124 42.27 10.81 3.50
N GLU A 125 41.90 9.65 4.07
CA GLU A 125 41.04 9.37 5.27
C GLU A 125 41.82 9.54 6.62
N PRO A 126 41.34 9.21 7.88
CA PRO A 126 41.00 7.85 8.41
C PRO A 126 40.08 7.77 9.71
N SER A 127 40.15 6.67 10.51
CA SER A 127 39.42 6.42 11.80
C SER A 127 40.27 5.71 12.92
N ASP A 128 40.10 6.14 14.20
CA ASP A 128 40.19 5.50 15.58
C ASP A 128 41.14 4.30 15.96
N PRO A 129 41.35 3.86 17.25
CA PRO A 129 41.01 4.40 18.60
C PRO A 129 42.10 4.26 19.75
N GLY A 130 41.83 4.75 20.99
CA GLY A 130 42.34 4.17 22.29
C GLY A 130 43.24 5.01 23.25
N SER A 131 42.99 4.98 24.57
CA SER A 131 43.62 5.80 25.66
C SER A 131 44.89 5.21 26.34
N PRO A 132 45.65 6.02 27.14
CA PRO A 132 45.62 5.85 28.61
C PRO A 132 45.78 7.14 29.48
N ASN A 133 45.84 6.96 30.81
CA ASN A 133 45.71 7.92 31.93
C ASN A 133 46.97 8.76 32.26
N SER A 134 46.83 10.03 32.74
CA SER A 134 47.37 10.52 34.05
C SER A 134 47.19 12.04 34.37
N SER A 135 46.42 12.30 35.45
CA SER A 135 46.64 13.26 36.57
C SER A 135 46.91 14.79 36.42
N VAL A 136 45.94 15.58 36.94
CA VAL A 136 46.02 16.86 37.75
C VAL A 136 46.63 18.15 37.11
N SER A 137 46.21 19.40 37.39
CA SER A 137 45.32 19.99 38.44
C SER A 137 44.55 21.27 37.97
N ASP A 138 43.56 21.68 38.77
CA ASP A 138 43.07 23.06 39.08
C ASP A 138 42.29 23.99 38.09
N LEU A 139 41.10 24.35 38.61
CA LEU A 139 40.15 25.49 38.46
C LEU A 139 40.69 26.88 37.99
N PRO A 140 39.81 27.91 37.78
CA PRO A 140 38.59 28.00 36.96
C PRO A 140 38.52 29.32 36.11
N GLY A 141 37.67 29.44 35.07
CA GLY A 141 37.50 30.79 34.47
C GLY A 141 36.59 30.98 33.24
N SER A 142 35.60 31.88 33.41
CA SER A 142 34.93 32.72 32.41
C SER A 142 34.26 32.10 31.16
N SER A 143 32.93 32.08 31.26
CA SER A 143 31.96 32.47 30.22
C SER A 143 32.51 33.13 28.95
N GLN A 144 32.18 32.56 27.79
CA GLN A 144 31.91 33.35 26.59
C GLN A 144 30.85 32.67 25.71
N THR A 145 29.67 33.28 25.69
CA THR A 145 28.47 32.81 24.99
C THR A 145 28.61 33.02 23.47
N ASN A 146 28.76 31.92 22.71
CA ASN A 146 28.93 32.03 21.26
C ASN A 146 27.58 32.03 20.51
N LYS A 147 26.95 33.20 20.54
CA LYS A 147 25.99 33.78 19.56
C LYS A 147 25.16 32.80 18.71
N ASN A 148 23.91 32.62 19.16
CA ASN A 148 22.71 32.28 18.37
C ASN A 148 22.87 32.25 16.84
N LYS A 149 23.03 31.06 16.28
CA LYS A 149 22.41 30.74 14.98
C LYS A 149 20.93 30.50 15.25
N VAL A 150 20.10 31.53 15.09
CA VAL A 150 18.63 31.37 15.21
C VAL A 150 18.15 30.51 14.04
N ILE A 151 18.07 29.20 14.27
CA ILE A 151 17.36 28.29 13.39
C ILE A 151 15.90 28.69 13.47
N ASN A 152 15.35 29.20 12.37
CA ASN A 152 13.97 29.69 12.32
C ASN A 152 13.00 28.50 12.26
N VAL A 153 12.83 27.81 13.38
CA VAL A 153 11.89 26.69 13.54
C VAL A 153 10.48 27.19 13.21
N PRO A 154 9.77 26.56 12.24
CA PRO A 154 8.38 26.87 11.92
C PRO A 154 7.53 26.89 13.20
N PRO A 155 6.64 27.88 13.41
CA PRO A 155 5.86 28.00 14.65
C PRO A 155 5.12 26.72 15.06
N ILE A 156 4.73 25.89 14.09
CA ILE A 156 3.98 24.66 14.32
C ILE A 156 4.81 23.45 14.80
N LEU A 157 6.15 23.53 14.70
CA LEU A 157 7.06 22.51 15.23
C LEU A 157 7.60 22.87 16.62
N ARG A 158 7.20 24.03 17.18
CA ARG A 158 7.70 24.49 18.49
C ARG A 158 6.99 23.76 19.62
N LEU A 159 7.79 23.23 20.54
CA LEU A 159 7.30 22.53 21.72
C LEU A 159 6.65 23.51 22.74
N PRO A 160 5.75 23.03 23.60
CA PRO A 160 5.22 23.82 24.71
C PRO A 160 6.33 24.30 25.65
N ALA A 161 6.18 25.49 26.22
CA ALA A 161 7.15 26.05 27.17
C ALA A 161 7.40 25.10 28.35
N GLY A 162 8.69 24.82 28.63
CA GLY A 162 9.11 23.88 29.67
C GLY A 162 9.31 22.42 29.20
N ARG A 163 9.35 22.16 27.88
CA ARG A 163 9.80 20.88 27.32
C ARG A 163 10.85 21.08 26.23
N ASP A 164 12.00 20.44 26.40
CA ASP A 164 13.10 20.49 25.44
C ASP A 164 13.00 19.39 24.37
N THR A 165 12.34 18.27 24.68
CA THR A 165 12.07 17.15 23.76
C THR A 165 10.67 16.56 23.96
N VAL A 166 10.18 15.86 22.93
CA VAL A 166 8.99 14.98 22.98
C VAL A 166 9.24 13.71 22.18
N GLU A 167 8.54 12.63 22.51
CA GLU A 167 8.61 11.36 21.77
C GLU A 167 7.65 11.38 20.56
N CYS A 168 8.11 10.91 19.40
CA CYS A 168 7.30 10.75 18.19
C CYS A 168 6.47 9.46 18.24
N ILE A 169 5.15 9.54 17.97
CA ILE A 169 4.25 8.37 17.99
C ILE A 169 4.48 7.36 16.85
N ILE A 170 5.27 7.69 15.82
CA ILE A 170 5.55 6.78 14.70
C ILE A 170 6.88 6.01 14.87
N CYS A 171 7.95 6.67 15.31
CA CYS A 171 9.28 6.05 15.44
C CYS A 171 9.79 5.90 16.88
N SER A 172 9.10 6.46 17.88
CA SER A 172 9.54 6.56 19.29
C SER A 172 10.86 7.33 19.51
N ASP A 173 11.35 8.08 18.52
CA ASP A 173 12.50 8.96 18.69
C ASP A 173 12.16 10.23 19.48
N SER A 174 13.14 10.74 20.22
CA SER A 174 13.06 12.03 20.91
C SER A 174 13.36 13.19 19.95
N ALA A 175 12.36 14.05 19.72
CA ALA A 175 12.45 15.21 18.85
C ALA A 175 12.42 16.53 19.63
N THR A 176 13.30 17.47 19.27
CA THR A 176 13.28 18.87 19.74
C THR A 176 12.32 19.76 18.92
N GLU A 177 11.92 19.29 17.74
CA GLU A 177 10.99 19.95 16.82
C GLU A 177 9.90 18.94 16.42
N ALA A 178 8.65 19.18 16.82
CA ALA A 178 7.57 18.22 16.61
C ALA A 178 6.21 18.87 16.33
N TYR A 179 5.46 18.32 15.39
CA TYR A 179 4.06 18.66 15.15
C TYR A 179 3.18 18.06 16.25
N ARG A 180 2.38 18.91 16.91
CA ARG A 180 1.33 18.45 17.84
C ARG A 180 0.00 18.33 17.12
N ALA A 181 -0.46 17.11 16.93
CA ALA A 181 -1.74 16.82 16.28
C ALA A 181 -2.96 17.19 17.18
N PRO A 182 -4.18 17.32 16.62
CA PRO A 182 -5.38 17.72 17.38
C PRO A 182 -5.71 16.77 18.55
N CYS A 183 -5.45 15.48 18.36
CA CYS A 183 -5.50 14.41 19.36
C CYS A 183 -4.56 14.64 20.58
N GLY A 184 -3.53 15.49 20.45
CA GLY A 184 -2.52 15.76 21.46
C GLY A 184 -1.21 15.00 21.30
N CYS A 185 -1.15 13.99 20.42
CA CYS A 185 0.07 13.24 20.09
C CYS A 185 1.09 14.09 19.32
N PHE A 186 2.37 13.72 19.45
CA PHE A 186 3.49 14.39 18.79
C PHE A 186 4.06 13.53 17.66
N TYR A 187 4.48 14.21 16.59
CA TYR A 187 5.15 13.63 15.44
C TYR A 187 6.40 14.45 15.17
N ASP A 188 7.56 13.81 14.96
CA ASP A 188 8.71 14.52 14.39
C ASP A 188 8.40 14.98 12.95
N ARG A 189 9.23 15.89 12.45
CA ARG A 189 9.06 16.50 11.13
C ARG A 189 9.06 15.49 9.97
N ASN A 190 9.89 14.46 10.03
CA ASN A 190 10.02 13.48 8.95
C ASN A 190 8.80 12.55 8.96
N CYS A 191 8.45 11.99 10.12
CA CYS A 191 7.30 11.09 10.25
C CYS A 191 5.97 11.73 9.84
N VAL A 192 5.74 13.02 10.12
CA VAL A 192 4.51 13.70 9.64
C VAL A 192 4.54 13.97 8.13
N VAL A 193 5.71 14.29 7.55
CA VAL A 193 5.87 14.45 6.09
C VAL A 193 5.66 13.10 5.38
N ASP A 194 6.20 12.02 5.92
CA ASP A 194 6.05 10.65 5.41
C ASP A 194 4.59 10.18 5.50
N LEU A 195 3.88 10.49 6.59
CA LEU A 195 2.45 10.19 6.72
C LEU A 195 1.63 10.84 5.61
N PHE A 196 1.88 12.13 5.33
CA PHE A 196 1.20 12.84 4.24
C PHE A 196 1.65 12.34 2.85
N THR A 197 2.90 11.95 2.69
CA THR A 197 3.42 11.35 1.45
C THR A 197 2.74 10.02 1.17
N LYS A 198 2.70 9.10 2.15
CA LYS A 198 2.02 7.80 2.04
C LYS A 198 0.52 7.95 1.77
N ALA A 199 -0.14 8.95 2.34
CA ALA A 199 -1.54 9.26 2.05
C ALA A 199 -1.79 9.83 0.63
N THR A 200 -0.77 10.16 -0.16
CA THR A 200 -0.95 10.45 -1.61
C THR A 200 -0.93 9.19 -2.47
N THR A 201 -0.37 8.09 -1.97
CA THR A 201 -0.26 6.81 -2.68
C THR A 201 -1.27 5.76 -2.19
N ASP A 202 -1.60 5.76 -0.90
CA ASP A 202 -2.53 4.82 -0.27
C ASP A 202 -3.81 5.53 0.17
N GLU A 203 -4.89 5.27 -0.55
CA GLU A 203 -6.23 5.80 -0.26
C GLU A 203 -6.76 5.35 1.12
N SER A 204 -6.27 4.24 1.69
CA SER A 204 -6.69 3.80 3.03
C SER A 204 -6.20 4.72 4.15
N LEU A 205 -5.08 5.41 3.93
CA LEU A 205 -4.50 6.42 4.81
C LEU A 205 -5.10 7.82 4.58
N PHE A 206 -6.00 7.97 3.62
CA PHE A 206 -6.61 9.24 3.26
C PHE A 206 -8.02 9.43 3.88
N PRO A 207 -8.35 10.61 4.44
CA PRO A 207 -7.43 11.68 4.81
C PRO A 207 -6.56 11.28 6.02
N PRO A 208 -5.34 11.83 6.17
CA PRO A 208 -4.46 11.57 7.30
C PRO A 208 -5.13 11.79 8.66
N LYS A 209 -4.94 10.85 9.58
CA LYS A 209 -5.55 10.85 10.92
C LYS A 209 -4.53 10.55 12.01
N CYS A 210 -4.74 11.16 13.17
CA CYS A 210 -4.15 10.77 14.44
C CYS A 210 -5.26 10.17 15.31
N CYS A 211 -5.09 8.94 15.79
CA CYS A 211 -6.11 8.20 16.55
C CYS A 211 -7.46 8.20 15.80
N THR A 212 -8.43 9.02 16.22
CA THR A 212 -9.75 9.17 15.59
C THR A 212 -9.95 10.52 14.89
N GLN A 213 -9.00 11.45 14.99
CA GLN A 213 -9.13 12.83 14.51
C GLN A 213 -8.33 13.05 13.21
N SER A 214 -8.91 13.76 12.24
CA SER A 214 -8.19 14.16 11.02
C SER A 214 -7.12 15.21 11.32
N ILE A 215 -5.97 15.08 10.65
CA ILE A 215 -4.88 16.07 10.71
C ILE A 215 -5.18 17.14 9.65
N PRO A 216 -5.42 18.42 10.02
CA PRO A 216 -5.78 19.45 9.05
C PRO A 216 -4.61 19.80 8.14
N PHE A 217 -4.81 19.74 6.82
CA PHE A 217 -3.76 20.03 5.83
C PHE A 217 -3.16 21.44 5.99
N GLU A 218 -3.98 22.47 6.21
CA GLU A 218 -3.49 23.86 6.33
C GLU A 218 -2.56 24.08 7.54
N GLN A 219 -2.64 23.24 8.58
CA GLN A 219 -1.68 23.29 9.68
C GLN A 219 -0.28 22.86 9.21
N ILE A 220 -0.20 21.66 8.64
CA ILE A 220 1.08 21.03 8.28
C ILE A 220 1.64 21.52 6.93
N ARG A 221 0.86 22.25 6.13
CA ARG A 221 1.25 22.81 4.83
C ARG A 221 2.58 23.56 4.86
N THR A 222 2.91 24.25 5.95
CA THR A 222 4.15 25.03 6.10
C THR A 222 5.43 24.20 6.23
N ILE A 223 5.33 22.91 6.54
CA ILE A 223 6.48 22.00 6.70
C ILE A 223 6.67 21.03 5.52
N LEU A 224 5.69 20.94 4.62
CA LEU A 224 5.75 20.13 3.40
C LEU A 224 6.58 20.82 2.29
N SER A 225 7.03 20.03 1.32
CA SER A 225 7.59 20.57 0.08
C SER A 225 6.47 21.11 -0.85
N PRO A 226 6.75 22.13 -1.70
CA PRO A 226 5.77 22.64 -2.66
C PRO A 226 5.22 21.57 -3.61
N GLN A 227 6.04 20.58 -3.98
CA GLN A 227 5.62 19.46 -4.83
C GLN A 227 4.62 18.54 -4.11
N LEU A 228 4.90 18.20 -2.84
CA LEU A 228 3.99 17.37 -2.04
C LEU A 228 2.65 18.08 -1.77
N ILE A 229 2.67 19.41 -1.59
CA ILE A 229 1.44 20.23 -1.49
C ILE A 229 0.56 20.07 -2.73
N LEU A 230 1.15 20.24 -3.93
CA LEU A 230 0.42 20.13 -5.19
C LEU A 230 -0.10 18.70 -5.44
N THR A 231 0.73 17.68 -5.17
CA THR A 231 0.32 16.27 -5.29
C THR A 231 -0.80 15.93 -4.31
N PHE A 232 -0.70 16.37 -3.05
CA PHE A 232 -1.73 16.12 -2.04
C PHE A 232 -3.06 16.83 -2.39
N GLN A 233 -3.02 18.03 -2.95
CA GLN A 233 -4.22 18.72 -3.44
C GLN A 233 -4.88 17.95 -4.60
N LYS A 234 -4.11 17.56 -5.63
CA LYS A 234 -4.62 16.71 -6.72
C LYS A 234 -5.21 15.38 -6.21
N LYS A 235 -4.54 14.73 -5.25
CA LYS A 235 -5.03 13.49 -4.63
C LYS A 235 -6.25 13.68 -3.73
N THR A 236 -6.42 14.87 -3.14
CA THR A 236 -7.64 15.23 -2.39
C THR A 236 -8.85 15.29 -3.33
N GLU A 237 -8.69 15.88 -4.52
CA GLU A 237 -9.75 15.94 -5.54
C GLU A 237 -10.04 14.54 -6.13
N GLU A 238 -8.99 13.78 -6.46
CA GLU A 238 -9.10 12.41 -6.97
C GLU A 238 -9.82 11.50 -5.97
N PHE A 239 -9.30 11.37 -4.74
CA PHE A 239 -9.88 10.49 -3.73
C PHE A 239 -11.24 10.98 -3.22
N GLY A 240 -11.48 12.30 -3.19
CA GLY A 240 -12.79 12.88 -2.90
C GLY A 240 -13.85 12.63 -3.97
N THR A 241 -13.45 12.30 -5.21
CA THR A 241 -14.37 12.00 -6.31
C THR A 241 -14.89 10.57 -6.21
N LEU A 242 -16.21 10.38 -6.14
CA LEU A 242 -16.86 9.07 -5.96
C LEU A 242 -16.84 8.20 -7.23
N ASN A 243 -17.21 8.78 -8.38
CA ASN A 243 -17.16 8.11 -9.69
C ASN A 243 -16.00 8.71 -10.48
N ARG A 244 -14.80 8.14 -10.34
CA ARG A 244 -13.57 8.68 -10.96
C ARG A 244 -13.48 8.32 -12.45
N LEU A 245 -13.00 9.27 -13.25
CA LEU A 245 -12.55 9.05 -14.62
C LEU A 245 -11.02 9.08 -14.64
N TYR A 246 -10.41 8.04 -15.19
CA TYR A 246 -8.98 7.97 -15.46
C TYR A 246 -8.76 7.87 -16.97
N CYS A 247 -7.59 8.28 -17.45
CA CYS A 247 -7.22 8.10 -18.86
C CYS A 247 -7.23 6.62 -19.25
N PHE A 248 -7.93 6.24 -20.33
CA PHE A 248 -8.03 4.84 -20.78
C PHE A 248 -6.68 4.21 -21.12
N ASN A 249 -5.67 5.02 -21.47
CA ASN A 249 -4.32 4.54 -21.71
C ASN A 249 -3.70 4.12 -20.36
N GLY A 250 -3.60 2.82 -20.12
CA GLY A 250 -3.07 2.25 -18.87
C GLY A 250 -1.64 2.71 -18.51
N THR A 251 -0.82 3.12 -19.49
CA THR A 251 0.51 3.69 -19.21
C THR A 251 0.46 5.13 -18.69
N CYS A 252 -0.63 5.85 -18.96
CA CYS A 252 -0.86 7.22 -18.47
C CYS A 252 -1.68 7.20 -17.17
N SER A 253 -2.85 6.56 -17.19
CA SER A 253 -3.77 6.41 -16.04
C SER A 253 -4.05 7.70 -15.23
N ASN A 254 -3.85 8.88 -15.83
CA ASN A 254 -4.01 10.16 -15.14
C ASN A 254 -5.49 10.42 -14.80
N PHE A 255 -5.75 11.07 -13.67
CA PHE A 255 -7.09 11.43 -13.25
C PHE A 255 -7.64 12.58 -14.12
N LEU A 256 -8.86 12.39 -14.64
CA LEU A 256 -9.53 13.32 -15.56
C LEU A 256 -10.75 14.02 -14.95
N GLY A 257 -11.05 13.76 -13.67
CA GLY A 257 -12.22 14.31 -12.98
C GLY A 257 -13.35 13.28 -12.76
N PRO A 258 -14.59 13.75 -12.51
CA PRO A 258 -15.75 12.87 -12.36
C PRO A 258 -16.18 12.26 -13.70
N ALA A 259 -16.52 10.98 -13.66
CA ALA A 259 -17.17 10.26 -14.75
C ALA A 259 -18.69 10.55 -14.80
N ALA A 260 -19.26 10.49 -15.99
CA ALA A 260 -20.69 10.68 -16.22
C ALA A 260 -21.52 9.56 -15.55
N LEU A 261 -22.73 9.90 -15.09
CA LEU A 261 -23.64 8.95 -14.46
C LEU A 261 -24.55 8.25 -15.47
N THR A 262 -24.86 8.91 -16.59
CA THR A 262 -25.69 8.37 -17.67
C THR A 262 -25.01 8.49 -19.03
N GLU A 263 -25.37 7.61 -19.97
CA GLU A 263 -24.85 7.68 -21.34
C GLU A 263 -25.25 8.99 -22.07
N ARG A 264 -26.35 9.62 -21.66
CA ARG A 264 -26.79 10.92 -22.21
C ARG A 264 -25.86 12.07 -21.84
N GLU A 265 -25.12 11.93 -20.75
CA GLU A 265 -24.15 12.91 -20.24
C GLU A 265 -22.71 12.59 -20.69
N LYS A 266 -22.51 11.56 -21.54
CA LYS A 266 -21.18 11.16 -21.98
C LYS A 266 -20.48 12.27 -22.77
N ALA A 267 -19.21 12.46 -22.47
CA ALA A 267 -18.31 13.36 -23.17
C ALA A 267 -16.97 12.66 -23.41
N SER A 268 -16.29 12.99 -24.50
CA SER A 268 -14.91 12.56 -24.72
C SER A 268 -13.96 13.57 -24.07
N VAL A 269 -13.37 13.21 -22.94
CA VAL A 269 -12.48 14.05 -22.14
C VAL A 269 -11.03 13.81 -22.57
N ALA A 270 -10.34 14.85 -23.04
CA ALA A 270 -8.93 14.77 -23.43
C ALA A 270 -8.01 14.73 -22.20
N CYS A 271 -6.99 13.87 -22.23
CA CYS A 271 -5.94 13.84 -21.22
C CYS A 271 -4.85 14.87 -21.54
N ASN A 272 -4.54 15.76 -20.60
CA ASN A 272 -3.52 16.79 -20.79
C ASN A 272 -2.08 16.25 -20.90
N GLU A 273 -1.82 15.02 -20.42
CA GLU A 273 -0.47 14.43 -20.41
C GLU A 273 -0.15 13.66 -21.69
N CYS A 274 -1.12 12.93 -22.26
CA CYS A 274 -0.90 12.07 -23.44
C CYS A 274 -1.80 12.42 -24.63
N SER A 275 -2.59 13.49 -24.56
CA SER A 275 -3.53 13.99 -25.59
C SER A 275 -4.62 13.02 -26.06
N LEU A 276 -4.69 11.81 -25.50
CA LEU A 276 -5.71 10.81 -25.80
C LEU A 276 -7.03 11.14 -25.10
N SER A 277 -8.15 10.91 -25.79
CA SER A 277 -9.49 11.13 -25.23
C SER A 277 -10.07 9.87 -24.59
N THR A 278 -10.79 10.03 -23.48
CA THR A 278 -11.49 8.95 -22.77
C THR A 278 -12.99 9.28 -22.71
N CYS A 279 -13.87 8.31 -22.96
CA CYS A 279 -15.30 8.51 -22.80
C CYS A 279 -15.68 8.55 -21.32
N SER A 280 -16.33 9.63 -20.87
CA SER A 280 -16.65 9.84 -19.45
C SER A 280 -17.65 8.84 -18.87
N PHE A 281 -18.39 8.10 -19.70
CA PHE A 281 -19.38 7.10 -19.26
C PHE A 281 -18.80 5.68 -19.23
N CYS A 282 -18.41 5.12 -20.39
CA CYS A 282 -17.88 3.75 -20.47
C CYS A 282 -16.39 3.62 -20.08
N LYS A 283 -15.68 4.73 -19.85
CA LYS A 283 -14.26 4.80 -19.42
C LYS A 283 -13.25 4.18 -20.40
N THR A 284 -13.70 3.82 -21.61
CA THR A 284 -12.84 3.37 -22.72
C THR A 284 -12.40 4.54 -23.59
N GLN A 285 -11.72 4.26 -24.71
CA GLN A 285 -11.29 5.27 -25.68
C GLN A 285 -12.45 6.20 -26.10
N GLY A 286 -12.17 7.50 -26.16
CA GLY A 286 -13.13 8.53 -26.51
C GLY A 286 -13.69 8.34 -27.92
N HIS A 287 -15.01 8.45 -28.03
CA HIS A 287 -15.76 8.33 -29.28
C HIS A 287 -16.72 9.51 -29.45
N ALA A 288 -17.28 9.67 -30.65
CA ALA A 288 -18.24 10.73 -30.93
C ALA A 288 -19.56 10.52 -30.15
N ALA A 289 -20.24 11.61 -29.78
CA ALA A 289 -21.42 11.57 -28.92
C ALA A 289 -22.58 10.73 -29.49
N HIS A 290 -22.72 10.68 -30.82
CA HIS A 290 -23.73 9.87 -31.52
C HIS A 290 -23.40 8.37 -31.56
N VAL A 291 -22.14 7.98 -31.32
CA VAL A 291 -21.74 6.56 -31.27
C VAL A 291 -22.12 6.02 -29.89
N PRO A 292 -22.94 4.96 -29.79
CA PRO A 292 -23.28 4.35 -28.51
C PRO A 292 -22.03 3.78 -27.84
N CYS A 293 -22.00 3.78 -26.52
CA CYS A 293 -20.93 3.15 -25.77
C CYS A 293 -20.95 1.63 -26.03
N THR A 294 -19.80 1.06 -26.41
CA THR A 294 -19.65 -0.39 -26.50
C THR A 294 -19.73 -0.99 -25.10
N ASN A 295 -20.77 -1.77 -24.83
CA ASN A 295 -20.88 -2.52 -23.57
C ASN A 295 -19.70 -3.49 -23.46
N ASP A 296 -18.92 -3.36 -22.38
CA ASP A 296 -17.89 -4.33 -22.05
C ASP A 296 -18.58 -5.62 -21.56
N VAL A 297 -18.40 -6.70 -22.33
CA VAL A 297 -18.95 -8.03 -22.04
C VAL A 297 -18.40 -8.57 -20.72
N ALA A 298 -17.13 -8.28 -20.37
CA ALA A 298 -16.54 -8.69 -19.11
C ALA A 298 -17.17 -7.92 -17.93
N ALA A 299 -17.41 -6.61 -18.08
CA ALA A 299 -18.13 -5.82 -17.07
C ALA A 299 -19.57 -6.32 -16.88
N GLN A 300 -20.26 -6.73 -17.96
CA GLN A 300 -21.57 -7.37 -17.85
C GLN A 300 -21.50 -8.74 -17.14
N GLN A 301 -20.50 -9.57 -17.43
CA GLN A 301 -20.30 -10.85 -16.71
C GLN A 301 -20.06 -10.63 -15.21
N VAL A 302 -19.30 -9.62 -14.81
CA VAL A 302 -19.08 -9.27 -13.40
C VAL A 302 -20.38 -8.77 -12.73
N LEU A 303 -21.23 -8.02 -13.46
CA LEU A 303 -22.54 -7.61 -12.96
C LEU A 303 -23.49 -8.81 -12.80
N THR A 304 -23.53 -9.73 -13.77
CA THR A 304 -24.31 -10.98 -13.71
C THR A 304 -23.87 -11.84 -12.53
N LEU A 305 -22.56 -12.12 -12.41
CA LEU A 305 -21.98 -12.86 -11.29
C LEU A 305 -22.29 -12.18 -9.95
N GLY A 306 -22.26 -10.84 -9.91
CA GLY A 306 -22.66 -10.07 -8.74
C GLY A 306 -24.13 -10.26 -8.38
N THR A 307 -25.04 -10.30 -9.35
CA THR A 307 -26.45 -10.59 -9.08
C THR A 307 -26.69 -12.04 -8.63
N GLU A 308 -25.97 -13.01 -9.20
CA GLU A 308 -26.05 -14.43 -8.84
C GLU A 308 -25.56 -14.68 -7.41
N ASN A 309 -24.46 -14.04 -7.00
CA ASN A 309 -23.89 -14.13 -5.65
C ASN A 309 -24.52 -13.14 -4.65
N GLY A 310 -25.59 -12.43 -5.04
CA GLY A 310 -26.29 -11.49 -4.17
C GLY A 310 -25.46 -10.27 -3.74
N TRP A 311 -24.38 -9.96 -4.44
CA TRP A 311 -23.57 -8.75 -4.25
C TRP A 311 -24.40 -7.48 -4.48
N LYS A 312 -24.04 -6.40 -3.79
CA LYS A 312 -24.81 -5.15 -3.80
C LYS A 312 -23.94 -3.98 -4.23
N ALA A 313 -24.40 -3.25 -5.24
CA ALA A 313 -23.77 -2.00 -5.63
C ALA A 313 -23.99 -0.94 -4.54
N CYS A 314 -22.93 -0.26 -4.12
CA CYS A 314 -23.02 0.89 -3.21
C CYS A 314 -23.87 2.00 -3.87
N PRO A 315 -24.87 2.59 -3.19
CA PRO A 315 -25.73 3.63 -3.78
C PRO A 315 -25.03 4.97 -4.05
N SER A 316 -23.76 5.11 -3.62
CA SER A 316 -22.99 6.35 -3.73
C SER A 316 -21.86 6.28 -4.76
N CYS A 317 -21.18 5.14 -4.89
CA CYS A 317 -20.06 4.96 -5.84
C CYS A 317 -20.20 3.75 -6.77
N HIS A 318 -21.35 3.05 -6.75
CA HIS A 318 -21.72 1.90 -7.57
C HIS A 318 -20.75 0.70 -7.58
N HIS A 319 -19.74 0.68 -6.72
CA HIS A 319 -18.89 -0.49 -6.53
C HIS A 319 -19.72 -1.65 -5.98
N LEU A 320 -19.56 -2.83 -6.57
CA LEU A 320 -20.08 -4.08 -6.03
C LEU A 320 -19.42 -4.36 -4.68
N VAL A 321 -20.24 -4.71 -3.70
CA VAL A 321 -19.85 -5.08 -2.35
C VAL A 321 -20.40 -6.48 -2.08
N GLU A 322 -19.54 -7.34 -1.55
CA GLU A 322 -19.87 -8.66 -1.03
C GLU A 322 -20.10 -8.60 0.49
N LYS A 323 -20.89 -9.53 1.03
CA LYS A 323 -21.18 -9.65 2.47
C LYS A 323 -20.94 -11.07 2.96
N ASN A 324 -19.91 -11.26 3.77
CA ASN A 324 -19.51 -12.55 4.33
C ASN A 324 -20.29 -12.90 5.62
N GLY A 325 -21.60 -12.63 5.64
CA GLY A 325 -22.49 -12.78 6.81
C GLY A 325 -22.71 -11.52 7.65
N GLY A 326 -23.45 -11.65 8.77
CA GLY A 326 -23.65 -10.58 9.77
C GLY A 326 -24.82 -9.59 9.50
N CYS A 327 -24.73 -8.41 10.14
CA CYS A 327 -25.69 -7.30 10.10
C CYS A 327 -25.89 -6.75 8.67
N ASN A 328 -27.02 -6.06 8.41
CA ASN A 328 -27.24 -5.41 7.10
C ASN A 328 -26.59 -4.03 6.97
N HIS A 329 -26.00 -3.47 8.05
CA HIS A 329 -25.20 -2.24 8.00
C HIS A 329 -23.87 -2.49 7.29
N MET A 330 -23.69 -1.86 6.13
CA MET A 330 -22.45 -1.96 5.35
C MET A 330 -21.82 -0.58 5.17
N VAL A 331 -20.50 -0.51 5.40
CA VAL A 331 -19.70 0.68 5.14
C VAL A 331 -18.86 0.44 3.89
N CYS A 332 -19.17 1.12 2.80
CA CYS A 332 -18.40 0.99 1.56
C CYS A 332 -16.99 1.59 1.71
N ARG A 333 -16.05 1.24 0.81
CA ARG A 333 -14.71 1.84 0.75
C ARG A 333 -14.76 3.37 0.62
N CYS A 334 -15.75 3.90 -0.11
CA CYS A 334 -16.05 5.34 -0.22
C CYS A 334 -16.67 5.98 1.04
N LYS A 335 -16.71 5.25 2.17
CA LYS A 335 -17.29 5.63 3.47
C LYS A 335 -18.81 5.86 3.48
N ASN A 336 -19.51 5.66 2.38
CA ASN A 336 -20.98 5.67 2.39
C ASN A 336 -21.52 4.43 3.12
N GLU A 337 -22.38 4.68 4.11
CA GLU A 337 -23.11 3.65 4.85
C GLU A 337 -24.43 3.32 4.16
N PHE A 338 -24.70 2.03 3.93
CA PHE A 338 -25.90 1.56 3.26
C PHE A 338 -26.39 0.23 3.83
N CYS A 339 -27.65 -0.08 3.57
CA CYS A 339 -28.24 -1.36 3.92
C CYS A 339 -27.99 -2.39 2.82
N TYR A 340 -27.39 -3.54 3.14
CA TYR A 340 -27.16 -4.60 2.16
C TYR A 340 -28.46 -5.22 1.62
N ALA A 341 -29.49 -5.36 2.45
CA ALA A 341 -30.75 -5.99 2.04
C ALA A 341 -31.44 -5.24 0.88
N CYS A 342 -31.44 -3.90 0.91
CA CYS A 342 -32.20 -3.07 -0.04
C CYS A 342 -31.37 -2.01 -0.78
N GLY A 343 -30.06 -1.91 -0.56
CA GLY A 343 -29.15 -1.01 -1.29
C GLY A 343 -29.27 0.48 -0.95
N VAL A 344 -30.22 0.92 -0.12
CA VAL A 344 -30.39 2.35 0.22
C VAL A 344 -29.48 2.80 1.36
N ARG A 345 -29.30 4.11 1.51
CA ARG A 345 -28.53 4.73 2.61
C ARG A 345 -28.97 4.22 3.98
N TRP A 346 -27.99 3.96 4.86
CA TRP A 346 -28.26 3.47 6.20
C TRP A 346 -29.12 4.46 7.00
N GLY A 347 -30.04 3.94 7.82
CA GLY A 347 -31.06 4.73 8.53
C GLY A 347 -32.28 5.13 7.67
N SER A 348 -32.26 4.96 6.34
CA SER A 348 -33.42 5.20 5.47
C SER A 348 -34.34 3.98 5.27
N CYS A 349 -34.07 2.87 5.96
CA CYS A 349 -34.85 1.63 5.92
C CYS A 349 -34.95 0.96 7.30
N ARG A 350 -35.83 -0.03 7.46
CA ARG A 350 -36.06 -0.75 8.73
C ARG A 350 -35.39 -2.13 8.83
N HIS A 351 -34.41 -2.43 7.99
CA HIS A 351 -33.64 -3.67 8.07
C HIS A 351 -32.50 -3.51 9.10
N GLY A 352 -32.50 -4.37 10.13
CA GLY A 352 -31.42 -4.46 11.13
C GLY A 352 -30.19 -5.19 10.62
#